data_AF-D4IIW4-F1
#
_entry.id   AF-D4IIW4-F1
#
_cell.length_a   1.000
_cell.length_b   1.000
_cell.length_c   1.000
_cell.angle_alpha   90.00
_cell.angle_beta   90.00
_cell.angle_gamma   90.00
#
_symmetry.space_group_name_H-M   'P 1'
#
loop_
_entity.id
_entity.type
_entity.pdbx_description
1 polymer ?
#
loop_
_entity_poly.entity_id
_entity_poly.type
_entity_poly.pdbx_seq_one_letter_code
_entity_poly.pdbx_strand_id
1 'polypeptide(L)'
;MKVKDIIKDDKFNEFLGYEIEAYNNRPAPQEGCRYRRTPYDALKDAGIFTVEGIRETFIKVANLESGLPKSQRDAITGLVFRVAQTVVNYRAKQEVEAKK
;
A
#
# COMPACT_ATOMS: atom_id res chain seq x y z
N MET A 1 1.78 -19.51 0.56
CA MET A 1 2.35 -18.26 1.11
C MET A 1 1.28 -17.60 1.97
N LYS A 2 1.52 -17.32 3.26
CA LYS A 2 0.53 -16.63 4.11
C LYS A 2 0.71 -15.12 3.95
N VAL A 3 -0.34 -14.33 4.19
CA VAL A 3 -0.31 -12.86 4.09
C VAL A 3 0.81 -12.24 4.95
N LYS A 4 1.07 -12.81 6.14
CA LYS A 4 2.16 -12.40 7.02
C LYS A 4 3.56 -12.57 6.39
N ASP A 5 3.73 -13.56 5.52
CA ASP A 5 4.99 -13.79 4.80
C ASP A 5 5.15 -12.78 3.66
N ILE A 6 4.05 -12.43 2.98
CA ILE A 6 4.04 -11.44 1.89
C ILE A 6 4.39 -10.04 2.39
N ILE A 7 3.92 -9.66 3.57
CA ILE A 7 4.19 -8.31 4.13
C ILE A 7 5.65 -8.14 4.56
N LYS A 8 6.40 -9.24 4.70
CA LYS A 8 7.85 -9.21 4.98
C LYS A 8 8.70 -9.36 3.73
N ASP A 9 8.07 -9.51 2.57
CA ASP A 9 8.73 -9.74 1.32
C ASP A 9 9.41 -8.48 0.77
N ASP A 10 10.65 -8.60 0.30
CA ASP A 10 11.39 -7.46 -0.25
C ASP A 10 10.69 -6.87 -1.47
N LYS A 11 10.09 -7.71 -2.33
CA LYS A 11 9.34 -7.23 -3.49
C LYS A 11 8.05 -6.56 -3.09
N PHE A 12 7.40 -7.02 -2.02
CA PHE A 12 6.25 -6.32 -1.48
C PHE A 12 6.62 -4.91 -1.01
N ASN A 13 7.72 -4.76 -0.28
CA ASN A 13 8.19 -3.44 0.18
C ASN A 13 8.54 -2.54 -0.99
N GLU A 14 9.19 -3.08 -2.02
CA GLU A 14 9.54 -2.36 -3.25
C GLU A 14 8.29 -1.84 -3.97
N PHE A 15 7.34 -2.72 -4.29
CA PHE A 15 6.10 -2.31 -4.98
C PHE A 15 5.22 -1.39 -4.13
N LEU A 16 5.16 -1.60 -2.82
CA LEU A 16 4.47 -0.69 -1.90
C LEU A 16 5.14 0.69 -1.90
N GLY A 17 6.47 0.73 -1.94
CA GLY A 17 7.26 1.95 -2.06
C GLY A 17 6.88 2.75 -3.29
N TYR A 18 6.81 2.11 -4.46
CA TYR A 18 6.42 2.77 -5.71
C TYR A 18 5.01 3.39 -5.65
N GLU A 19 4.02 2.68 -5.11
CA GLU A 19 2.66 3.20 -4.96
C GLU A 19 2.61 4.43 -4.04
N ILE A 20 3.33 4.38 -2.92
CA ILE A 20 3.38 5.47 -1.93
C ILE A 20 4.12 6.68 -2.51
N GLU A 21 5.25 6.46 -3.17
CA GLU A 21 6.05 7.52 -3.81
C GLU A 21 5.25 8.22 -4.92
N ALA A 22 4.61 7.45 -5.80
CA ALA A 22 3.76 8.00 -6.86
C ALA A 22 2.64 8.88 -6.31
N TYR A 23 2.02 8.46 -5.20
CA TYR A 23 0.97 9.24 -4.55
C TYR A 23 1.52 10.51 -3.87
N ASN A 24 2.68 10.40 -3.23
CA ASN A 24 3.30 11.50 -2.52
C ASN A 24 3.84 12.59 -3.45
N ASN A 25 4.33 12.20 -4.62
CA ASN A 25 4.90 13.05 -5.65
C ASN A 25 3.90 13.38 -6.78
N ARG A 26 2.59 13.28 -6.49
CA ARG A 26 1.55 13.65 -7.45
C ARG A 26 1.76 15.09 -7.94
N PRO A 27 1.53 15.37 -9.24
CA PRO A 27 1.70 16.72 -9.78
C PRO A 27 0.77 17.71 -9.08
N ALA A 28 1.08 19.00 -9.15
CA ALA A 28 0.16 20.02 -8.66
C ALA A 28 -1.16 19.98 -9.45
N PRO A 29 -2.32 20.18 -8.80
CA PRO A 29 -3.57 20.31 -9.52
C PRO A 29 -3.53 21.57 -10.40
N GLN A 30 -4.36 21.58 -11.45
CA GLN A 30 -4.52 22.75 -12.31
C GLN A 30 -4.90 23.98 -11.48
N GLU A 31 -4.50 25.17 -11.95
CA GLU A 31 -4.78 26.43 -11.26
C GLU A 31 -6.28 26.60 -10.98
N GLY A 32 -6.63 26.95 -9.74
CA GLY A 32 -8.01 27.03 -9.25
C GLY A 32 -8.65 25.68 -8.87
N CYS A 33 -7.99 24.55 -9.10
CA CYS A 33 -8.46 23.23 -8.70
C CYS A 33 -7.76 22.72 -7.42
N ARG A 34 -8.43 21.78 -6.74
CA ARG A 34 -7.84 21.03 -5.62
C ARG A 34 -8.13 19.54 -5.78
N TYR A 35 -7.20 18.70 -5.33
CA TYR A 35 -7.48 17.27 -5.24
C TYR A 35 -8.64 17.02 -4.27
N ARG A 36 -9.54 16.11 -4.67
CA ARG A 36 -10.53 15.56 -3.74
C ARG A 36 -9.79 14.78 -2.66
N ARG A 37 -10.01 15.13 -1.39
CA ARG A 37 -9.40 14.40 -0.28
C ARG A 37 -9.86 12.94 -0.27
N THR A 38 -8.90 12.07 -0.04
CA THR A 38 -9.04 10.62 0.06
C THR A 38 -8.61 10.16 1.46
N PRO A 39 -8.92 8.92 1.86
CA PRO A 39 -8.38 8.36 3.09
C PRO A 39 -6.84 8.35 3.13
N TYR A 40 -6.16 8.25 1.98
CA TYR A 40 -4.70 8.31 1.91
C TYR A 40 -4.15 9.68 2.29
N ASP A 41 -4.86 10.77 1.99
CA ASP A 41 -4.45 12.10 2.46
C ASP A 41 -4.49 12.20 3.99
N ALA A 42 -5.49 11.61 4.64
CA ALA A 42 -5.56 11.60 6.10
C ALA A 42 -4.45 10.72 6.73
N LEU A 43 -4.12 9.60 6.09
CA LEU A 43 -3.01 8.75 6.49
C LEU A 43 -1.66 9.43 6.28
N LYS A 44 -1.53 10.25 5.23
CA LYS A 44 -0.33 11.05 4.96
C LYS A 44 -0.16 12.14 6.00
N ASP A 45 -1.22 12.88 6.31
CA ASP A 45 -1.21 13.91 7.35
C ASP A 45 -0.85 13.34 8.73
N ALA A 46 -1.25 12.10 9.00
CA ALA A 46 -0.91 11.37 10.23
C ALA A 46 0.50 10.75 10.23
N GLY A 47 1.28 10.90 9.14
CA GLY A 47 2.60 10.28 8.99
C GLY A 47 2.59 8.76 8.79
N ILE A 48 1.41 8.16 8.62
CA ILE A 48 1.22 6.70 8.47
C ILE A 48 1.45 6.24 7.03
N PHE A 49 1.29 7.12 6.04
CA PHE A 49 1.40 6.79 4.61
C PHE A 49 2.85 6.66 4.13
N THR A 50 3.60 5.78 4.78
CA THR A 50 4.96 5.32 4.48
C THR A 50 4.98 3.79 4.40
N VAL A 51 6.03 3.19 3.81
CA VAL A 51 6.11 1.72 3.69
C VAL A 51 6.00 1.06 5.07
N GLU A 52 6.79 1.53 6.04
CA GLU A 52 6.77 1.03 7.42
C GLU A 52 5.41 1.30 8.10
N GLY A 53 4.92 2.54 8.01
CA GLY A 53 3.66 2.94 8.63
C GLY A 53 2.47 2.12 8.13
N ILE A 54 2.38 1.86 6.82
CA ILE A 54 1.34 1.02 6.23
C ILE A 54 1.46 -0.44 6.70
N ARG A 55 2.67 -0.99 6.77
CA ARG A 55 2.90 -2.38 7.22
C ARG A 55 2.50 -2.56 8.68
N GLU A 56 2.98 -1.71 9.57
CA GLU A 56 2.66 -1.76 11.00
C GLU A 56 1.17 -1.55 11.24
N THR A 57 0.59 -0.55 10.57
CA THR A 57 -0.82 -0.23 10.73
C THR A 57 -1.70 -1.35 10.18
N PHE A 58 -1.32 -1.99 9.08
CA PHE A 58 -2.04 -3.15 8.57
C PHE A 58 -2.06 -4.30 9.58
N ILE A 59 -0.95 -4.58 10.28
CA ILE A 59 -0.92 -5.60 11.34
C ILE A 59 -1.92 -5.23 12.44
N LYS A 60 -1.92 -3.97 12.90
CA LYS A 60 -2.91 -3.48 13.88
C LYS A 60 -4.34 -3.58 13.35
N VAL A 61 -4.59 -3.32 12.06
CA VAL A 61 -5.92 -3.47 11.44
C VAL A 61 -6.36 -4.94 11.45
N ALA A 62 -5.48 -5.86 11.04
CA ALA A 62 -5.74 -7.29 10.99
C ALA A 62 -6.00 -7.88 12.39
N ASN A 63 -5.36 -7.33 13.42
CA ASN A 63 -5.58 -7.69 14.82
C ASN A 63 -6.74 -6.93 15.48
N LEU A 64 -7.44 -6.05 14.75
CA LEU A 64 -8.55 -5.20 15.25
C LEU A 64 -8.13 -4.14 16.29
N GLU A 65 -6.88 -3.72 16.29
CA GLU A 65 -6.26 -2.80 17.27
C GLU A 65 -6.04 -1.37 16.73
N SER A 66 -6.20 -1.12 15.43
CA SER A 66 -5.72 0.12 14.78
C SER A 66 -6.37 1.45 15.22
N GLY A 67 -7.50 1.45 15.92
CA GLY A 67 -8.24 2.68 16.29
C GLY A 67 -8.70 3.56 15.12
N LEU A 68 -8.36 3.20 13.87
CA LEU A 68 -8.59 4.03 12.70
C LEU A 68 -10.05 4.01 12.23
N PRO A 69 -10.54 5.11 11.63
CA PRO A 69 -11.82 5.12 10.93
C PRO A 69 -11.90 3.99 9.89
N LYS A 70 -13.11 3.42 9.72
CA LYS A 70 -13.33 2.31 8.78
C LYS A 70 -12.77 2.61 7.38
N SER A 71 -13.01 3.81 6.85
CA SER A 71 -12.52 4.22 5.53
C SER A 71 -11.00 4.17 5.38
N GLN A 72 -10.24 4.48 6.44
CA GLN A 72 -8.79 4.38 6.44
C GLN A 72 -8.33 2.93 6.57
N ARG A 73 -8.98 2.12 7.41
CA ARG A 73 -8.71 0.68 7.51
C ARG A 73 -8.94 -0.05 6.20
N ASP A 74 -10.05 0.25 5.53
CA ASP A 74 -10.39 -0.31 4.23
C ASP A 74 -9.39 0.12 3.16
N ALA A 75 -8.94 1.39 3.18
CA ALA A 75 -7.93 1.90 2.27
C ALA A 75 -6.56 1.21 2.45
N ILE A 76 -6.09 1.05 3.69
CA ILE A 76 -4.85 0.32 3.99
C ILE A 76 -4.96 -1.13 3.53
N THR A 77 -6.06 -1.79 3.89
CA THR A 77 -6.32 -3.19 3.52
C THR A 77 -6.34 -3.38 2.01
N GLY A 78 -7.04 -2.50 1.29
CA GLY A 78 -7.10 -2.52 -0.16
C GLY A 78 -5.74 -2.28 -0.84
N LEU A 79 -4.94 -1.34 -0.31
CA LEU A 79 -3.58 -1.10 -0.80
C LEU A 79 -2.69 -2.34 -0.63
N VAL A 80 -2.66 -2.90 0.58
CA VAL A 80 -1.86 -4.09 0.89
C VAL A 80 -2.25 -5.27 0.01
N PHE A 81 -3.54 -5.56 -0.15
CA PHE A 81 -3.98 -6.67 -1.01
C PHE A 81 -3.64 -6.44 -2.49
N ARG A 82 -3.78 -5.21 -2.99
CA ARG A 82 -3.41 -4.90 -4.37
C ARG A 82 -1.92 -5.12 -4.61
N VAL A 83 -1.07 -4.61 -3.74
CA VAL A 83 0.38 -4.79 -3.84
C VAL A 83 0.76 -6.27 -3.70
N ALA A 84 0.15 -6.99 -2.76
CA ALA A 84 0.36 -8.43 -2.61
C ALA A 84 0.02 -9.19 -3.90
N GLN A 85 -1.09 -8.86 -4.55
CA GLN A 85 -1.46 -9.46 -5.83
C GLN A 85 -0.44 -9.13 -6.93
N THR A 86 0.07 -7.89 -6.98
CA THR A 86 1.13 -7.50 -7.92
C THR A 86 2.39 -8.35 -7.73
N VAL A 87 2.82 -8.59 -6.49
CA VAL A 87 3.98 -9.45 -6.17
C VAL A 87 3.75 -10.89 -6.65
N VAL A 88 2.57 -11.45 -6.37
CA VAL A 88 2.22 -12.81 -6.81
C VAL A 88 2.29 -12.91 -8.33
N ASN A 89 1.70 -11.95 -9.04
CA ASN A 89 1.70 -11.91 -10.50
C ASN A 89 3.11 -11.73 -11.07
N TYR A 90 3.93 -10.90 -10.45
CA TYR A 90 5.33 -10.69 -10.84
C TYR A 90 6.14 -11.98 -10.75
N ARG A 91 6.00 -12.73 -9.64
CA ARG A 91 6.70 -14.01 -9.45
C ARG A 91 6.23 -15.08 -10.42
N ALA A 92 4.92 -15.18 -10.64
CA ALA A 92 4.38 -16.13 -11.60
C ALA A 92 4.94 -15.90 -13.01
N LYS A 93 5.14 -14.64 -13.43
CA LYS A 93 5.78 -14.30 -14.71
C LYS A 93 7.25 -14.71 -14.74
N GLN A 94 8.01 -14.42 -13.69
CA GLN A 94 9.43 -14.80 -13.58
C GLN A 94 9.61 -16.33 -13.68
N GLU A 95 8.73 -17.12 -13.06
CA GLU A 95 8.77 -18.58 -13.14
C GLU A 95 8.48 -19.13 -14.56
N VAL A 96 7.63 -18.44 -15.34
CA VAL A 96 7.35 -18.80 -16.73
C VAL A 96 8.53 -18.45 -17.64
N GLU A 97 9.15 -17.28 -17.41
CA GLU A 97 10.31 -16.82 -18.19
C GLU A 97 11.56 -17.67 -17.89
N ALA A 98 11.77 -18.09 -16.65
CA ALA A 98 12.90 -18.95 -16.28
C ALA A 98 12.80 -20.39 -16.81
N LYS A 99 11.63 -20.81 -17.31
CA LYS A 99 11.39 -22.14 -17.90
C LYS A 99 11.43 -22.14 -19.43
N LYS A 100 11.63 -20.98 -20.05
CA LYS A 100 11.89 -20.84 -21.49
C LYS A 100 13.38 -20.88 -21.78
#